data_AF-A0A8W8P3G9-F1
#
_entry.id   AF-A0A8W8P3G9-F1
#
_cell.length_a   1.000
_cell.length_b   1.000
_cell.length_c   1.000
_cell.angle_alpha   90.00
_cell.angle_beta   90.00
_cell.angle_gamma   90.00
#
_symmetry.space_group_name_H-M   'P 1'
#
loop_
_entity.id
_entity.type
_entity.pdbx_description
1 polymer ?
#
loop_
_entity_poly.entity_id
_entity_poly.type
_entity_poly.pdbx_seq_one_letter_code
_entity_poly.pdbx_strand_id
1 'polypeptide(L)' 'INLDYVQRPSWQAQISGQKTWTLIPTPECEHVCTALNVTVSKGDIIVLDTNQWYHATYIHPGEISITIGSEYD' A
#
# COMPACT_ATOMS: atom_id res chain seq x y z
N ILE A 1 -5.74 -6.61 7.49
CA ILE A 1 -4.26 -6.52 7.50
C ILE A 1 -3.74 -7.79 6.85
N ASN A 2 -2.80 -7.67 5.91
CA ASN A 2 -2.17 -8.79 5.23
C ASN A 2 -0.70 -8.49 4.96
N LEU A 3 0.05 -9.54 4.63
CA LEU A 3 1.35 -9.50 3.99
C LEU A 3 1.16 -10.14 2.63
N ASP A 4 1.77 -9.60 1.58
CA ASP A 4 1.76 -10.27 0.29
C ASP A 4 2.84 -11.36 0.26
N TYR A 5 2.70 -12.33 -0.63
CA TYR A 5 3.71 -13.34 -0.90
C TYR A 5 4.16 -13.23 -2.35
N VAL A 6 4.98 -12.21 -2.60
CA VAL A 6 5.54 -11.86 -3.90
C VAL A 6 7.05 -11.91 -3.85
N GLN A 7 7.76 -12.05 -4.97
CA GLN A 7 9.22 -12.14 -4.89
C GLN A 7 9.92 -10.79 -4.84
N ARG A 8 9.22 -9.73 -5.28
CA ARG A 8 9.81 -8.42 -5.52
C ARG A 8 8.91 -7.30 -4.97
N PRO A 9 9.48 -6.12 -4.69
CA PRO A 9 8.68 -4.98 -4.24
C PRO A 9 7.58 -4.64 -5.24
N SER A 10 6.42 -4.28 -4.73
CA SER A 10 5.24 -3.99 -5.54
C SER A 10 5.10 -2.49 -5.78
N TRP A 11 4.51 -2.14 -6.91
CA TRP A 11 4.03 -0.78 -7.16
C TRP A 11 2.56 -0.78 -7.54
N GLN A 12 1.86 0.30 -7.20
CA GLN A 12 0.47 0.49 -7.55
C GLN A 12 0.18 1.96 -7.89
N ALA A 13 -0.36 2.19 -9.09
CA ALA A 13 -0.83 3.47 -9.57
C ALA A 13 -2.36 3.58 -9.39
N GLN A 14 -2.82 4.71 -8.84
CA GLN A 14 -4.25 4.98 -8.65
C GLN A 14 -4.81 5.73 -9.86
N ILE A 15 -5.68 5.07 -10.62
CA ILE A 15 -6.22 5.58 -11.90
C ILE A 15 -7.52 6.37 -11.69
N SER A 16 -8.32 5.99 -10.69
CA SER A 16 -9.60 6.64 -10.35
C SER A 16 -9.93 6.37 -8.88
N GLY A 17 -10.69 7.25 -8.23
CA GLY A 17 -10.99 7.18 -6.80
C GLY A 17 -9.78 7.48 -5.89
N GLN A 18 -9.93 7.17 -4.59
CA GLN A 18 -8.93 7.43 -3.58
C GLN A 18 -8.85 6.26 -2.58
N LYS A 19 -7.63 5.91 -2.17
CA LYS A 19 -7.37 4.75 -1.32
C LYS A 19 -6.35 5.10 -0.25
N THR A 20 -6.64 4.78 1.00
CA THR A 20 -5.67 4.91 2.10
C THR A 20 -5.05 3.57 2.42
N TRP A 21 -3.72 3.55 2.48
CA TRP A 21 -2.91 2.44 2.92
C TRP A 21 -2.49 2.66 4.37
N THR A 22 -2.82 1.71 5.23
CA THR A 22 -2.25 1.61 6.58
C THR A 22 -1.09 0.64 6.49
N LEU A 23 0.12 1.12 6.74
CA LEU A 23 1.36 0.36 6.67
C LEU A 23 1.89 0.17 8.09
N ILE A 24 2.11 -1.06 8.49
CA ILE A 24 2.59 -1.43 9.81
C ILE A 24 3.97 -2.08 9.63
N PRO A 25 4.99 -1.62 10.39
CA PRO A 25 6.32 -2.20 10.32
C PRO A 25 6.33 -3.65 10.79
N THR A 26 7.41 -4.38 10.49
CA THR A 26 7.57 -5.74 11.00
C THR A 26 7.78 -5.74 12.52
N PRO A 27 7.42 -6.83 13.22
CA PRO A 27 7.55 -6.92 14.67
C PRO A 27 8.97 -6.66 15.19
N GLU A 28 10.00 -7.05 14.43
CA GLU A 28 11.40 -6.88 14.82
C GLU A 28 11.80 -5.42 14.99
N CYS A 29 11.12 -4.50 14.29
CA CYS A 29 11.41 -3.07 14.36
C CYS A 29 10.28 -2.25 15.00
N GLU A 30 9.23 -2.86 15.54
CA GLU A 30 8.07 -2.16 16.15
C GLU A 30 8.46 -1.19 17.29
N HIS A 31 9.56 -1.46 17.98
CA HIS A 31 10.06 -0.64 19.08
C HIS A 31 10.76 0.66 18.62
N VAL A 32 11.11 0.79 17.34
CA VAL A 32 11.79 1.95 16.75
C VAL A 32 11.06 2.55 15.54
N CYS A 33 10.28 1.73 14.83
CA CYS A 33 9.51 2.12 13.66
C CYS A 33 8.05 2.41 14.04
N THR A 34 7.40 3.28 13.26
CA THR A 34 6.00 3.65 13.47
C THR A 34 5.14 3.24 12.29
N ALA A 35 3.87 2.93 12.55
CA ALA A 35 2.89 2.76 11.49
C ALA A 35 2.68 4.05 10.69
N LEU A 36 2.38 3.91 9.40
CA LEU A 36 2.17 5.01 8.48
C LEU A 36 0.78 4.88 7.84
N ASN A 37 0.10 6.01 7.67
CA ASN A 37 -1.13 6.07 6.88
C ASN A 37 -0.88 6.96 5.66
N VAL A 38 -0.99 6.38 4.46
CA VAL A 38 -0.71 7.05 3.20
C VAL A 38 -1.96 7.02 2.35
N THR A 39 -2.50 8.19 2.03
CA THR A 39 -3.63 8.31 1.11
C THR A 39 -3.12 8.54 -0.30
N VAL A 40 -3.42 7.61 -1.19
CA VAL A 40 -3.07 7.62 -2.61
C VAL A 40 -4.30 8.09 -3.38
N SER A 41 -4.15 9.20 -4.09
CA SER A 41 -5.21 9.83 -4.89
C SER A 41 -5.00 9.55 -6.38
N LYS A 42 -6.01 9.82 -7.20
CA LYS A 42 -5.92 9.69 -8.65
C LYS A 42 -4.66 10.39 -9.19
N GLY A 43 -3.83 9.65 -9.91
CA GLY A 43 -2.56 10.11 -10.48
C GLY A 43 -1.33 9.77 -9.63
N ASP A 44 -1.52 9.41 -8.36
CA ASP A 44 -0.42 9.01 -7.48
C ASP A 44 0.01 7.56 -7.74
N ILE A 45 1.28 7.29 -7.45
CA ILE A 45 1.87 5.96 -7.47
C ILE A 45 2.50 5.70 -6.11
N ILE A 46 2.17 4.56 -5.51
CA ILE A 46 2.84 4.04 -4.33
C ILE A 46 3.77 2.89 -4.73
N VAL A 47 5.00 2.93 -4.24
CA VAL A 47 5.99 1.85 -4.38
C VAL A 47 6.30 1.36 -2.98
N LEU A 48 6.11 0.07 -2.73
CA LEU A 48 6.22 -0.52 -1.41
C LEU A 48 6.66 -1.99 -1.51
N ASP A 49 7.57 -2.40 -0.66
CA ASP A 49 7.83 -3.82 -0.44
C ASP A 49 6.70 -4.44 0.40
N THR A 50 5.68 -4.97 -0.26
CA THR A 50 4.51 -5.57 0.38
C THR A 50 4.80 -6.93 1.05
N ASN A 51 6.02 -7.46 0.90
CA ASN A 51 6.50 -8.63 1.65
C ASN A 51 7.05 -8.28 3.03
N GLN A 52 7.40 -7.03 3.28
CA GLN A 52 7.93 -6.58 4.58
C GLN A 52 6.90 -5.74 5.33
N TRP A 53 6.11 -4.95 4.61
CA TRP A 53 5.12 -4.09 5.23
C TRP A 53 3.77 -4.77 5.31
N TYR A 54 3.34 -5.06 6.54
CA TYR A 54 1.95 -5.42 6.80
C TYR A 54 1.07 -4.25 6.38
N HIS A 55 0.02 -4.54 5.65
CA HIS A 55 -0.81 -3.47 5.11
C HIS A 55 -2.30 -3.76 5.18
N ALA A 56 -3.07 -2.70 5.20
CA ALA A 56 -4.50 -2.73 4.98
C ALA A 56 -4.87 -1.55 4.11
N THR A 57 -5.98 -1.68 3.39
CA THR A 57 -6.42 -0.64 2.50
C THR A 57 -7.86 -0.27 2.76
N TYR A 58 -8.13 1.02 2.71
CA TYR A 58 -9.46 1.60 2.84
C TYR A 58 -9.77 2.40 1.58
N ILE A 59 -10.83 2.02 0.89
CA ILE A 59 -11.33 2.74 -0.29
C ILE A 59 -12.26 3.84 0.21
N HIS A 60 -11.95 5.09 -0.12
CA HIS A 60 -12.79 6.22 0.25
C HIS A 60 -14.09 6.22 -0.59
N PRO A 61 -15.22 6.66 0.00
CA PRO A 61 -16.48 6.76 -0.73
C PRO A 61 -16.44 7.86 -1.80
N GLY A 62 -17.25 7.70 -2.85
CA GLY A 62 -17.35 8.67 -3.95
C GLY A 62 -17.26 8.00 -5.32
N GLU A 63 -16.14 8.20 -6.01
CA GLU A 63 -15.86 7.58 -7.32
C GLU A 63 -15.42 6.11 -7.15
N ILE A 64 -15.62 5.29 -8.20
CA ILE A 64 -15.10 3.92 -8.24
C ILE A 64 -13.57 3.96 -8.14
N SER A 65 -13.00 3.21 -7.20
CA SER A 65 -11.54 3.10 -7.07
C SER A 65 -10.96 2.09 -8.05
N ILE A 66 -10.08 2.54 -8.95
CA ILE A 66 -9.38 1.69 -9.92
C ILE A 66 -7.88 1.87 -9.76
N THR A 67 -7.16 0.76 -9.62
CA THR A 67 -5.70 0.73 -9.45
C THR A 67 -5.07 -0.26 -10.42
N ILE A 68 -3.92 0.10 -10.97
CA ILE A 68 -3.07 -0.81 -11.74
C ILE A 68 -1.78 -1.01 -10.95
N GLY A 69 -1.31 -2.24 -10.83
CA GLY A 69 -0.06 -2.53 -10.13
C GLY A 69 0.62 -3.76 -10.68
N SER A 70 1.90 -3.90 -10.33
CA SER A 70 2.70 -5.06 -10.66
C SER A 70 3.84 -5.19 -9.65
N GLU A 71 4.48 -6.35 -9.64
CA GLU A 71 5.77 -6.54 -8.99
C GLU A 71 6.84 -5.86 -9.86
N TYR A 72 7.84 -5.24 -9.25
CA TYR A 72 9.04 -4.83 -9.99
C TYR A 72 9.73 -6.08 -10.57
N ASP A 73 10.41 -5.95 -11.71
CA ASP A 73 11.19 -7.02 -12.36
C ASP A 73 12.70 -6.93 -12.10
#